data_AF-A0A6F8YNX9-F1
#
_entry.id   AF-A0A6F8YNX9-F1
#
_cell.length_a   1.000
_cell.length_b   1.000
_cell.length_c   1.000
_cell.angle_alpha   90.00
_cell.angle_beta   90.00
_cell.angle_gamma   90.00
#
_symmetry.space_group_name_H-M   'P 1'
#
loop_
_entity.id
_entity.type
_entity.pdbx_description
1 polymer ?
#
loop_
_entity_poly.entity_id
_entity_poly.type
_entity_poly.pdbx_seq_one_letter_code
_entity_poly.pdbx_strand_id
1 'polypeptide(L)'
;MGDGHAVDTDAVPDASRITPPVLLPGFPNPLRLSIDVGVDPGGLPLGAIRSSLHTIVEEGGRIRVRPGERADRDFVLRLAYGAPGESAALVTVADAEGDEGTFQLTVLPPAGAGPGRPRDVVLLLDRSGSMRGWKMVAARRAAARIVDTLTDTDRFAVLAFDHVVEAPGALPSGLVAATDRHRYRAVEHLARMEARGAPRCWRRSGAASGTWPPATASATGCSYW
;
A
#
# COMPACT_ATOMS: atom_id res chain seq x y z
N MET A 1 19.92 32.86 5.46
CA MET A 1 20.20 32.36 4.10
C MET A 1 21.31 31.34 4.26
N GLY A 2 21.11 30.09 3.83
CA GLY A 2 22.13 29.05 3.92
C GLY A 2 22.96 29.04 2.65
N ASP A 3 24.27 28.89 2.78
CA ASP A 3 25.18 28.69 1.65
C ASP A 3 24.99 27.25 1.14
N GLY A 4 24.17 27.08 0.10
CA GLY A 4 23.95 25.79 -0.54
C GLY A 4 25.19 25.32 -1.30
N HIS A 5 25.30 24.02 -1.56
CA HIS A 5 26.48 23.41 -2.18
C HIS A 5 26.37 23.26 -3.72
N ALA A 6 25.17 23.41 -4.30
CA ALA A 6 24.99 23.27 -5.75
C ALA A 6 25.12 24.63 -6.45
N VAL A 7 25.67 24.64 -7.66
CA VAL A 7 25.65 25.80 -8.55
C VAL A 7 24.26 26.02 -9.12
N ASP A 8 23.87 27.27 -9.33
CA ASP A 8 22.61 27.63 -9.98
C ASP A 8 22.56 27.03 -11.40
N THR A 9 21.39 26.52 -11.77
CA THR A 9 21.17 25.90 -13.08
C THR A 9 19.88 26.43 -13.70
N ASP A 10 19.70 26.25 -15.01
CA ASP A 10 18.46 26.64 -15.69
C ASP A 10 17.22 25.89 -15.18
N ALA A 11 17.41 24.72 -14.56
CA ALA A 11 16.34 23.95 -13.93
C ALA A 11 16.03 24.42 -12.49
N VAL A 12 17.02 24.95 -11.78
CA VAL A 12 16.93 25.44 -10.40
C VAL A 12 17.79 26.70 -10.26
N PRO A 13 17.23 27.90 -10.52
CA PRO A 13 17.98 29.16 -10.62
C PRO A 13 18.58 29.67 -9.30
N ASP A 14 18.15 29.12 -8.17
CA ASP A 14 18.60 29.50 -6.83
C ASP A 14 19.20 28.30 -6.07
N ALA A 15 19.66 27.27 -6.79
CA ALA A 15 20.23 26.05 -6.21
C ALA A 15 21.34 26.33 -5.19
N SER A 16 22.13 27.39 -5.40
CA SER A 16 23.16 27.87 -4.48
C SER A 16 22.62 28.38 -3.14
N ARG A 17 21.32 28.62 -3.02
CA ARG A 17 20.65 29.16 -1.82
C ARG A 17 19.68 28.18 -1.17
N ILE A 18 19.19 27.20 -1.92
CA ILE A 18 18.16 26.25 -1.46
C ILE A 18 18.66 24.82 -1.31
N THR A 19 19.89 24.50 -1.75
CA THR A 19 20.42 23.14 -1.61
C THR A 19 20.83 22.87 -0.17
N PRO A 20 20.22 21.89 0.51
CA PRO A 20 20.59 21.55 1.87
C PRO A 20 22.05 21.08 1.92
N PRO A 21 22.82 21.41 2.98
CA PRO A 21 24.21 21.00 3.10
C PRO A 21 24.29 19.46 3.13
N VAL A 22 25.01 18.89 2.15
CA VAL A 22 25.27 17.45 2.09
C VAL A 22 26.36 17.10 3.09
N LEU A 23 26.00 16.39 4.16
CA LEU A 23 26.97 15.89 5.14
C LEU A 23 27.78 14.74 4.50
N LEU A 24 28.94 15.08 3.94
CA LEU A 24 29.91 14.11 3.46
C LEU A 24 30.37 13.18 4.61
N PRO A 25 30.74 11.92 4.31
CA PRO A 25 31.35 11.02 5.28
C PRO A 25 32.58 11.69 5.91
N GLY A 26 32.58 11.87 7.25
CA GLY A 26 33.69 12.52 7.98
C GLY A 26 33.42 13.93 8.52
N PHE A 27 32.22 14.50 8.33
CA PHE A 27 31.88 15.79 8.92
C PHE A 27 31.86 15.73 10.47
N PRO A 28 32.53 16.65 11.19
CA PRO A 28 32.80 16.55 12.63
C PRO A 28 31.59 16.84 13.53
N ASN A 29 30.43 17.15 12.95
CA ASN A 29 29.23 17.47 13.72
C ASN A 29 28.07 16.52 13.32
N PRO A 30 28.13 15.24 13.73
CA PRO A 30 26.98 14.35 13.57
C PRO A 30 25.81 14.97 14.31
N LEU A 31 24.69 15.15 13.61
CA LEU A 31 23.46 15.66 14.20
C LEU A 31 23.14 14.82 15.45
N ARG A 32 23.20 15.43 16.64
CA ARG A 32 22.84 14.75 17.89
C ARG A 32 21.32 14.65 17.94
N LEU A 33 20.78 13.64 17.27
CA LEU A 33 19.37 13.32 17.33
C LEU A 33 19.06 12.62 18.66
N SER A 34 18.10 13.16 19.40
CA SER A 34 17.46 12.49 20.53
C SER A 34 15.97 12.45 20.27
N ILE A 35 15.39 11.24 20.29
CA ILE A 35 13.95 11.02 20.17
C ILE A 35 13.51 10.34 21.46
N ASP A 36 12.48 10.90 22.07
CA ASP A 36 11.87 10.41 23.31
C ASP A 36 10.38 10.20 23.03
N VAL A 37 9.91 8.96 23.18
CA VAL A 37 8.54 8.55 22.87
C VAL A 37 7.92 7.97 24.13
N GLY A 38 6.85 8.60 24.63
CA GLY A 38 5.98 7.99 25.62
C GLY A 38 4.89 7.16 24.93
N VAL A 39 4.77 5.89 25.28
CA VAL A 39 3.69 5.02 24.79
C VAL A 39 2.67 4.82 25.90
N ASP A 40 1.49 5.41 25.74
CA ASP A 40 0.31 5.05 26.52
C ASP A 40 -0.49 3.99 25.72
N PRO A 41 -0.58 2.74 26.21
CA PRO A 41 -1.29 1.69 25.50
C PRO A 41 -2.82 1.80 25.63
N GLY A 42 -3.35 2.76 26.39
CA GLY A 42 -4.78 3.00 26.52
C GLY A 42 -5.56 1.81 27.06
N GLY A 43 -4.91 0.96 27.87
CA GLY A 43 -5.50 -0.27 28.43
C GLY A 43 -5.32 -1.53 27.58
N LEU A 44 -4.70 -1.45 26.39
CA LEU A 44 -4.36 -2.64 25.60
C LEU A 44 -3.07 -3.31 26.12
N PRO A 45 -2.97 -4.65 26.03
CA PRO A 45 -1.71 -5.32 26.31
C PRO A 45 -0.68 -4.95 25.25
N LEU A 46 0.38 -4.25 25.67
CA LEU A 46 1.53 -3.91 24.83
C LEU A 46 2.53 -5.06 24.85
N GLY A 47 2.77 -5.63 23.67
CA GLY A 47 3.74 -6.71 23.45
C GLY A 47 5.11 -6.18 23.05
N ALA A 48 5.74 -6.86 22.09
CA ALA A 48 7.09 -6.51 21.63
C ALA A 48 7.13 -5.12 20.97
N ILE A 49 8.09 -4.31 21.39
CA ILE A 49 8.43 -3.02 20.80
C ILE A 49 9.67 -3.22 19.93
N ARG A 50 9.59 -2.85 18.66
CA ARG A 50 10.71 -2.92 17.71
C ARG A 50 10.97 -1.56 17.10
N SER A 51 12.24 -1.23 16.90
CA SER A 51 12.63 0.03 16.28
C SER A 51 13.61 -0.22 15.13
N SER A 52 13.58 0.66 14.11
CA SER A 52 14.59 0.71 13.05
C SER A 52 15.93 1.29 13.52
N LEU A 53 15.95 1.99 14.65
CA LEU A 53 17.16 2.55 15.30
C LEU A 53 17.43 1.86 16.63
N HIS A 54 18.65 1.98 17.14
CA HIS A 54 18.97 1.47 18.48
C HIS A 54 18.27 2.33 19.55
N THR A 55 17.25 1.74 20.17
CA THR A 55 16.48 2.35 21.26
C THR A 55 16.78 1.69 22.60
N ILE A 56 16.70 2.48 23.66
CA ILE A 56 16.61 2.01 25.05
C ILE A 56 15.13 2.13 25.45
N VAL A 57 14.56 1.04 25.93
CA VAL A 57 13.22 1.06 26.55
C VAL A 57 13.43 1.26 28.05
N GLU A 58 12.91 2.37 28.57
CA GLU A 58 12.93 2.72 29.99
C GLU A 58 11.67 2.20 30.69
N GLU A 59 11.68 2.14 32.02
CA GLU A 59 10.51 1.76 32.81
C GLU A 59 9.34 2.71 32.55
N GLY A 60 8.11 2.17 32.45
CA GLY A 60 6.91 2.94 32.15
C GLY A 60 6.58 3.14 30.66
N GLY A 61 7.19 2.37 29.75
CA GLY A 61 6.83 2.39 28.32
C GLY A 61 7.43 3.57 27.55
N ARG A 62 8.41 4.25 28.15
CA ARG A 62 9.15 5.35 27.52
C ARG A 62 10.31 4.79 26.70
N ILE A 63 10.43 5.23 25.46
CA ILE A 63 11.42 4.73 24.50
C ILE A 63 12.31 5.89 24.10
N ARG A 64 13.61 5.71 24.28
CA ARG A 64 14.62 6.71 23.92
C ARG A 64 15.56 6.18 22.85
N VAL A 65 15.68 6.89 21.73
CA VAL A 65 16.70 6.60 20.72
C VAL A 65 18.06 7.00 21.28
N ARG A 66 19.08 6.12 21.15
CA ARG A 66 20.42 6.41 21.63
C ARG A 66 21.02 7.62 20.89
N PRO A 67 21.65 8.56 21.61
CA PRO A 67 22.38 9.66 20.97
C PRO A 67 23.48 9.13 20.04
N GLY A 68 23.60 9.71 18.84
CA GLY A 68 24.67 9.40 17.88
C GLY A 68 24.26 8.52 16.69
N GLU A 69 23.00 8.10 16.62
CA GLU A 69 22.45 7.49 15.40
C GLU A 69 22.32 8.52 14.27
N ARG A 70 22.61 8.10 13.03
CA ARG A 70 22.51 8.98 11.86
C ARG A 70 21.05 9.19 11.49
N ALA A 71 20.64 10.45 11.33
CA ALA A 71 19.32 10.84 10.82
C ALA A 71 19.24 10.73 9.28
N ASP A 72 19.74 9.63 8.71
CA ASP A 72 19.79 9.40 7.26
C ASP A 72 18.69 8.47 6.74
N ARG A 73 17.76 8.06 7.62
CA ARG A 73 16.67 7.15 7.33
C ARG A 73 15.47 7.40 8.24
N ASP A 74 14.34 6.79 7.89
CA ASP A 74 13.12 6.88 8.69
C ASP A 74 13.26 6.14 10.04
N PHE A 75 12.78 6.79 11.10
CA PHE A 75 12.57 6.18 12.40
C PHE A 75 11.20 5.47 12.42
N VAL A 76 11.22 4.14 12.40
CA VAL A 76 10.02 3.30 12.41
C VAL A 76 9.95 2.58 13.75
N LEU A 77 8.97 2.96 14.55
CA LEU A 77 8.63 2.27 15.79
C LEU A 77 7.42 1.34 15.55
N ARG A 78 7.61 0.04 15.75
CA ARG A 78 6.56 -0.97 15.61
C ARG A 78 6.15 -1.44 16.99
N LEU A 79 4.91 -1.17 17.34
CA LEU A 79 4.28 -1.57 18.59
C LEU A 79 3.36 -2.74 18.31
N ALA A 80 3.61 -3.89 18.95
CA ALA A 80 2.69 -5.01 18.92
C ALA A 80 1.64 -4.81 19.99
N TYR A 81 0.37 -4.74 19.61
CA TYR A 81 -0.76 -4.72 20.54
C TYR A 81 -1.51 -6.06 20.48
N GLY A 82 -2.06 -6.47 21.61
CA GLY A 82 -2.84 -7.70 21.74
C GLY A 82 -2.11 -8.81 22.47
N ALA A 83 -2.90 -9.72 23.05
CA ALA A 83 -2.44 -10.94 23.72
C ALA A 83 -3.00 -12.18 22.99
N PRO A 84 -2.59 -13.41 23.35
CA PRO A 84 -3.27 -14.61 22.90
C PRO A 84 -4.74 -14.61 23.39
N GLY A 85 -5.67 -14.18 22.53
CA GLY A 85 -7.08 -14.00 22.85
C GLY A 85 -7.64 -12.67 22.33
N GLU A 86 -8.92 -12.43 22.57
CA GLU A 86 -9.55 -11.14 22.27
C GLU A 86 -8.99 -10.06 23.20
N SER A 87 -8.65 -8.89 22.67
CA SER A 87 -8.21 -7.75 23.46
C SER A 87 -9.07 -6.56 23.11
N ALA A 88 -9.68 -5.93 24.11
CA ALA A 88 -10.45 -4.71 23.93
C ALA A 88 -10.07 -3.67 24.99
N ALA A 89 -10.10 -2.40 24.59
CA ALA A 89 -9.87 -1.28 25.48
C ALA A 89 -10.95 -0.22 25.29
N LEU A 90 -11.47 0.29 26.41
CA LEU A 90 -12.44 1.37 26.46
C LEU A 90 -11.81 2.55 27.20
N VAL A 91 -11.69 3.69 26.50
CA VAL A 91 -11.27 4.95 27.11
C VAL A 91 -12.48 5.87 27.11
N THR A 92 -12.84 6.40 28.29
CA THR A 92 -13.96 7.32 28.47
C THR A 92 -13.44 8.67 28.93
N VAL A 93 -13.92 9.75 28.31
CA VAL A 93 -13.62 11.13 28.67
C VAL A 93 -14.94 11.82 28.97
N ALA A 94 -15.13 12.25 30.22
CA ALA A 94 -16.30 13.03 30.60
C ALA A 94 -16.19 14.46 30.07
N ASP A 95 -17.32 15.07 29.75
CA ASP A 95 -17.40 16.48 29.39
C ASP A 95 -17.19 17.36 30.63
N ALA A 96 -16.87 18.64 30.41
CA ALA A 96 -16.52 19.57 31.49
C ALA A 96 -17.67 19.74 32.51
N GLU A 97 -18.91 19.61 32.05
CA GLU A 97 -20.13 19.71 32.83
C GLU A 97 -20.49 18.41 33.57
N GLY A 98 -19.85 17.28 33.24
CA GLY A 98 -19.91 16.02 34.00
C GLY A 98 -21.13 15.12 33.76
N ASP A 99 -22.15 15.61 33.04
CA ASP A 99 -23.40 14.86 32.75
C ASP A 99 -23.33 14.01 31.47
N GLU A 100 -22.39 14.33 30.57
CA GLU A 100 -22.16 13.63 29.29
C GLU A 100 -20.66 13.32 29.10
N GLY A 101 -20.33 12.57 28.03
CA GLY A 101 -18.95 12.25 27.71
C GLY A 101 -18.79 11.44 26.43
N THR A 102 -17.55 11.38 25.94
CA THR A 102 -17.17 10.60 24.77
C THR A 102 -16.43 9.33 25.17
N PHE A 103 -16.59 8.26 24.39
CA PHE A 103 -15.79 7.04 24.58
C PHE A 103 -15.14 6.57 23.26
N GLN A 104 -13.98 5.94 23.39
CA GLN A 104 -13.31 5.20 22.33
C GLN A 104 -13.21 3.73 22.71
N LEU A 105 -13.86 2.86 21.94
CA LEU A 105 -13.72 1.41 22.04
C LEU A 105 -12.79 0.89 20.95
N THR A 106 -11.68 0.29 21.35
CA THR A 106 -10.74 -0.39 20.44
C THR A 106 -10.86 -1.89 20.64
N VAL A 107 -11.21 -2.64 19.60
CA VAL A 107 -11.30 -4.11 19.64
C VAL A 107 -10.26 -4.70 18.70
N LEU A 108 -9.37 -5.53 19.24
CA LEU A 108 -8.37 -6.28 18.50
C LEU A 108 -8.82 -7.74 18.38
N PRO A 109 -8.97 -8.27 17.15
CA PRO A 109 -9.28 -9.68 16.97
C PRO A 109 -8.12 -10.54 17.48
N PRO A 110 -8.39 -11.79 17.89
CA PRO A 110 -7.36 -12.67 18.45
C PRO A 110 -6.28 -12.96 17.40
N ALA A 111 -5.01 -12.95 17.85
CA ALA A 111 -3.90 -13.37 17.01
C ALA A 111 -4.08 -14.85 16.61
N GLY A 112 -4.20 -15.11 15.31
CA GLY A 112 -4.45 -16.46 14.79
C GLY A 112 -5.92 -16.87 14.72
N ALA A 113 -6.84 -15.91 14.58
CA ALA A 113 -8.28 -16.15 14.41
C ALA A 113 -8.61 -17.13 13.25
N GLY A 114 -8.65 -18.43 13.55
CA GLY A 114 -9.16 -19.51 12.71
C GLY A 114 -8.57 -19.63 11.30
N PRO A 115 -8.95 -20.66 10.53
CA PRO A 115 -8.79 -20.60 9.08
C PRO A 115 -9.56 -19.37 8.57
N GLY A 116 -8.89 -18.52 7.79
CA GLY A 116 -9.52 -17.35 7.19
C GLY A 116 -10.78 -17.74 6.43
N ARG A 117 -11.82 -16.90 6.49
CA ARG A 117 -13.03 -17.13 5.69
C ARG A 117 -12.65 -17.22 4.20
N PRO A 118 -13.23 -18.17 3.45
CA PRO A 118 -13.08 -18.24 1.99
C PRO A 118 -13.29 -16.87 1.35
N ARG A 119 -12.39 -16.50 0.43
CA ARG A 119 -12.42 -15.21 -0.25
C ARG A 119 -12.80 -15.37 -1.71
N ASP A 120 -13.55 -14.41 -2.22
CA ASP A 120 -13.78 -14.22 -3.65
C ASP A 120 -12.97 -13.02 -4.14
N VAL A 121 -11.96 -13.27 -4.98
CA VAL A 121 -11.00 -12.24 -5.41
C VAL A 121 -11.03 -12.05 -6.92
N VAL A 122 -11.36 -10.85 -7.38
CA VAL A 122 -11.26 -10.48 -8.81
C VAL A 122 -10.04 -9.60 -9.02
N LEU A 123 -9.05 -10.12 -9.74
CA LEU A 123 -7.86 -9.38 -10.14
C LEU A 123 -8.11 -8.73 -11.50
N LEU A 124 -8.13 -7.40 -11.52
CA LEU A 124 -8.31 -6.61 -12.73
C LEU A 124 -7.00 -5.86 -13.07
N LEU A 125 -6.34 -6.25 -14.17
CA LEU A 125 -5.06 -5.69 -14.58
C LEU A 125 -5.21 -4.71 -15.75
N ASP A 126 -4.74 -3.47 -15.56
CA ASP A 126 -4.66 -2.49 -16.65
C ASP A 126 -3.57 -2.90 -17.65
N ARG A 127 -3.94 -2.96 -18.91
CA ARG A 127 -3.08 -3.28 -20.06
C ARG A 127 -3.04 -2.12 -21.05
N SER A 128 -3.46 -0.93 -20.67
CA SER A 128 -3.34 0.28 -21.48
C SER A 128 -1.89 0.57 -21.87
N GLY A 129 -1.68 1.33 -22.95
CA GLY A 129 -0.35 1.73 -23.41
C GLY A 129 0.50 2.49 -22.37
N SER A 130 -0.13 3.06 -21.34
CA SER A 130 0.56 3.73 -20.23
C SER A 130 1.31 2.77 -19.30
N MET A 131 0.93 1.49 -19.32
CA MET A 131 1.52 0.44 -18.49
C MET A 131 2.82 -0.14 -19.05
N ARG A 132 3.29 0.34 -20.22
CA ARG A 132 4.52 -0.16 -20.85
C ARG A 132 5.74 -0.07 -19.92
N GLY A 133 6.68 -0.99 -20.12
CA GLY A 133 7.94 -1.04 -19.38
C GLY A 133 7.76 -1.55 -17.95
N TRP A 134 8.41 -0.89 -16.99
CA TRP A 134 8.53 -1.38 -15.62
C TRP A 134 7.18 -1.47 -14.89
N LYS A 135 6.18 -0.65 -15.26
CA LYS A 135 4.84 -0.68 -14.64
C LYS A 135 4.12 -2.00 -14.87
N MET A 136 4.07 -2.48 -16.11
CA MET A 136 3.52 -3.81 -16.44
C MET A 136 4.33 -4.92 -15.75
N VAL A 137 5.65 -4.81 -15.68
CA VAL A 137 6.48 -5.80 -14.95
C VAL A 137 6.11 -5.86 -13.47
N ALA A 138 6.00 -4.70 -12.81
CA ALA A 138 5.62 -4.62 -11.40
C ALA A 138 4.18 -5.12 -11.17
N ALA A 139 3.24 -4.72 -12.03
CA ALA A 139 1.84 -5.10 -11.93
C ALA A 139 1.65 -6.63 -12.10
N ARG A 140 2.34 -7.26 -13.07
CA ARG A 140 2.34 -8.73 -13.23
C ARG A 140 2.89 -9.44 -11.99
N ARG A 141 3.99 -8.95 -11.42
CA ARG A 141 4.59 -9.53 -10.21
C ARG A 141 3.66 -9.41 -9.01
N ALA A 142 3.02 -8.26 -8.82
CA ALA A 142 2.05 -8.05 -7.75
C ALA A 142 0.82 -8.97 -7.91
N ALA A 143 0.25 -9.03 -9.12
CA ALA A 143 -0.89 -9.89 -9.39
C ALA A 143 -0.56 -11.38 -9.19
N ALA A 144 0.60 -11.84 -9.67
CA ALA A 144 1.04 -13.21 -9.47
C ALA A 144 1.21 -13.52 -7.97
N ARG A 145 1.80 -12.58 -7.21
CA ARG A 145 1.96 -12.75 -5.77
C ARG A 145 0.61 -12.86 -5.04
N ILE A 146 -0.40 -12.10 -5.46
CA ILE A 146 -1.75 -12.22 -4.89
C ILE A 146 -2.33 -13.61 -5.19
N VAL A 147 -2.24 -14.09 -6.43
CA VAL A 147 -2.71 -15.44 -6.80
C VAL A 147 -2.01 -16.52 -5.95
N ASP A 148 -0.70 -16.38 -5.70
CA ASP A 148 0.06 -17.33 -4.88
C ASP A 148 -0.38 -17.35 -3.41
N THR A 149 -0.97 -16.26 -2.91
CA THR A 149 -1.48 -16.20 -1.51
C THR A 149 -2.85 -16.85 -1.32
N LEU A 150 -3.57 -17.16 -2.40
CA LEU A 150 -4.89 -17.78 -2.33
C LEU A 150 -4.79 -19.25 -1.91
N THR A 151 -5.75 -19.73 -1.13
CA THR A 151 -5.87 -21.15 -0.72
C THR A 151 -6.89 -21.89 -1.57
N ASP A 152 -6.94 -23.21 -1.47
CA ASP A 152 -7.91 -24.06 -2.19
C ASP A 152 -9.39 -23.76 -1.84
N THR A 153 -9.64 -23.15 -0.69
CA THR A 153 -10.96 -22.65 -0.28
C THR A 153 -11.36 -21.35 -0.95
N ASP A 154 -10.43 -20.62 -1.56
CA ASP A 154 -10.70 -19.33 -2.20
C ASP A 154 -11.18 -19.51 -3.64
N ARG A 155 -11.90 -18.50 -4.14
CA ARG A 155 -12.26 -18.39 -5.55
C ARG A 155 -11.69 -17.11 -6.13
N PHE A 156 -11.31 -17.16 -7.39
CA PHE A 156 -10.73 -15.99 -8.05
C PHE A 156 -11.04 -15.90 -9.53
N ALA A 157 -10.90 -14.71 -10.08
CA ALA A 157 -10.90 -14.45 -11.51
C ALA A 157 -9.76 -13.47 -11.84
N VAL A 158 -9.12 -13.67 -12.99
CA VAL A 158 -8.12 -12.74 -13.52
C VAL A 158 -8.67 -12.13 -14.79
N LEU A 159 -8.73 -10.81 -14.85
CA LEU A 159 -9.24 -10.05 -15.97
C LEU A 159 -8.20 -9.01 -16.38
N ALA A 160 -8.06 -8.80 -17.68
CA ALA A 160 -7.23 -7.75 -18.24
C ALA A 160 -8.13 -6.72 -18.91
N PHE A 161 -7.88 -5.43 -18.72
CA PHE A 161 -8.71 -4.38 -19.31
C PHE A 161 -7.91 -3.29 -20.03
N ASP A 162 -8.45 -2.84 -21.15
CA ASP A 162 -8.11 -1.59 -21.81
C ASP A 162 -9.39 -0.93 -22.39
N HIS A 163 -9.57 -0.95 -23.71
CA HIS A 163 -10.83 -0.62 -24.38
C HIS A 163 -11.81 -1.80 -24.36
N VAL A 164 -11.31 -3.00 -24.04
CA VAL A 164 -12.11 -4.21 -23.84
C VAL A 164 -11.70 -4.90 -22.54
N VAL A 165 -12.59 -5.70 -21.97
CA VAL A 165 -12.27 -6.60 -20.85
C VAL A 165 -12.10 -8.00 -21.41
N GLU A 166 -10.95 -8.60 -21.16
CA GLU A 166 -10.62 -9.94 -21.61
C GLU A 166 -10.33 -10.86 -20.41
N ALA A 167 -10.85 -12.08 -20.48
CA ALA A 167 -10.56 -13.14 -19.54
C ALA A 167 -9.59 -14.16 -20.17
N PRO A 168 -8.72 -14.82 -19.39
CA PRO A 168 -7.84 -15.87 -19.86
C PRO A 168 -8.63 -17.04 -20.42
N GLY A 169 -8.45 -17.37 -21.71
CA GLY A 169 -9.12 -18.52 -22.33
C GLY A 169 -8.71 -19.89 -21.74
N ALA A 170 -7.60 -19.96 -21.00
CA ALA A 170 -7.15 -21.17 -20.31
C ALA A 170 -7.86 -21.42 -18.96
N LEU A 171 -8.70 -20.49 -18.51
CA LEU A 171 -9.52 -20.63 -17.30
C LEU A 171 -11.01 -20.56 -17.66
N PRO A 172 -11.87 -21.27 -16.91
CA PRO A 172 -13.32 -21.09 -17.01
C PRO A 172 -13.73 -19.62 -16.81
N SER A 173 -14.86 -19.24 -17.39
CA SER A 173 -15.42 -17.90 -17.18
C SER A 173 -15.92 -17.73 -15.74
N GLY A 174 -15.73 -16.54 -15.18
CA GLY A 174 -16.17 -16.19 -13.82
C GLY A 174 -15.18 -16.58 -12.73
N LEU A 175 -15.69 -16.67 -11.50
CA LEU A 175 -14.90 -17.06 -10.33
C LEU A 175 -14.64 -18.57 -10.33
N VAL A 176 -13.37 -18.95 -10.25
CA VAL A 176 -12.94 -20.35 -10.22
C VAL A 176 -12.23 -20.66 -8.91
N ALA A 177 -12.36 -21.90 -8.41
CA ALA A 177 -11.63 -22.34 -7.22
C ALA A 177 -10.11 -22.21 -7.44
N ALA A 178 -9.39 -21.71 -6.44
CA ALA A 178 -7.95 -21.46 -6.47
C ALA A 178 -7.11 -22.74 -6.28
N THR A 179 -7.44 -23.77 -7.05
CA THR A 179 -6.64 -24.99 -7.17
C THR A 179 -5.24 -24.69 -7.72
N ASP A 180 -4.25 -25.51 -7.40
CA ASP A 180 -2.88 -25.38 -7.92
C ASP A 180 -2.84 -25.25 -9.45
N ARG A 181 -3.68 -26.02 -10.14
CA ARG A 181 -3.79 -25.96 -11.60
C ARG A 181 -4.31 -24.61 -12.07
N HIS A 182 -5.37 -24.08 -11.45
CA HIS A 182 -5.93 -22.78 -11.85
C HIS A 182 -4.98 -21.64 -11.50
N ARG A 183 -4.35 -21.68 -10.32
CA ARG A 183 -3.33 -20.69 -9.90
C ARG A 183 -2.14 -20.68 -10.85
N TYR A 184 -1.61 -21.85 -11.22
CA TYR A 184 -0.54 -21.97 -12.20
C TYR A 184 -0.91 -21.36 -13.55
N ARG A 185 -2.10 -21.69 -14.08
CA ARG A 185 -2.58 -21.13 -15.36
C ARG A 185 -2.79 -19.62 -15.31
N ALA A 186 -3.27 -19.11 -14.18
CA ALA A 186 -3.41 -17.68 -13.96
C ALA A 186 -2.05 -16.97 -13.95
N VAL A 187 -1.07 -17.49 -13.22
CA VAL A 187 0.29 -16.93 -13.16
C VAL A 187 0.97 -17.00 -14.54
N GLU A 188 0.82 -18.10 -15.27
CA GLU A 188 1.30 -18.25 -16.65
C GLU A 188 0.68 -17.19 -17.58
N HIS A 189 -0.62 -16.96 -17.47
CA HIS A 189 -1.32 -15.93 -18.24
C HIS A 189 -0.85 -14.52 -17.87
N LEU A 190 -0.78 -14.21 -16.57
CA LEU A 190 -0.28 -12.94 -16.05
C LEU A 190 1.14 -12.67 -16.57
N ALA A 191 2.03 -13.65 -16.54
CA ALA A 191 3.42 -13.50 -16.99
C ALA A 191 3.57 -13.15 -18.48
N ARG A 192 2.60 -13.54 -19.32
CA ARG A 192 2.58 -13.23 -20.76
C ARG A 192 1.87 -11.93 -21.09
N MET A 193 1.23 -11.27 -20.12
CA MET A 193 0.51 -10.04 -20.41
C MET A 193 1.44 -8.90 -20.82
N GLU A 194 1.03 -8.19 -21.85
CA GLU A 194 1.69 -7.00 -22.36
C GLU A 194 0.70 -5.85 -22.43
N ALA A 195 1.24 -4.65 -22.29
CA ALA A 195 0.48 -3.43 -22.50
C ALA A 195 0.10 -3.33 -23.99
N ARG A 196 -1.19 -3.26 -24.28
CA ARG A 196 -1.74 -2.93 -25.60
C ARG A 196 -2.19 -1.47 -25.62
N GLY A 197 -1.83 -0.80 -26.71
CA GLY A 197 -2.14 0.61 -26.92
C GLY A 197 -1.01 1.28 -27.66
N ALA A 198 -1.33 1.89 -28.81
CA ALA A 198 -0.40 2.76 -29.51
C ALA A 198 -0.01 3.92 -28.58
N PRO A 199 1.26 4.38 -28.59
CA PRO A 199 1.61 5.65 -27.98
C PRO A 199 0.82 6.74 -28.71
N ARG A 200 -0.27 7.21 -28.07
CA ARG A 200 -1.13 8.36 -28.39
C ARG A 200 -0.85 9.02 -29.76
N CYS A 201 -1.24 8.35 -30.85
CA CYS A 201 -1.48 8.98 -32.15
C CYS A 201 -2.60 8.22 -32.88
N TRP A 202 -3.48 8.99 -33.51
CA TRP A 202 -4.86 8.69 -33.88
C TRP A 202 -5.03 7.71 -35.05
N ARG A 203 -6.06 6.85 -35.03
CA ARG A 203 -6.92 6.64 -36.22
C ARG A 203 -8.27 5.99 -35.92
N ARG A 204 -9.31 6.62 -36.48
CA ARG A 204 -10.68 6.14 -36.61
C ARG A 204 -10.73 4.99 -37.64
N SER A 205 -11.20 3.83 -37.21
CA SER A 205 -11.77 2.74 -38.02
C SER A 205 -12.75 2.02 -37.08
N GLY A 206 -14.07 2.00 -37.25
CA GLY A 206 -14.77 1.57 -38.45
C GLY A 206 -15.20 0.10 -38.28
N ALA A 207 -16.33 -0.11 -37.57
CA ALA A 207 -17.22 -1.28 -37.55
C ALA A 207 -16.67 -2.67 -37.12
N ALA A 208 -17.27 -3.26 -36.08
CA ALA A 208 -18.13 -4.45 -36.21
C ALA A 208 -18.73 -4.82 -34.83
N SER A 209 -20.05 -4.95 -34.83
CA SER A 209 -20.94 -5.25 -33.71
C SER A 209 -20.83 -6.69 -33.21
N GLY A 210 -20.81 -6.86 -31.88
CA GLY A 210 -21.06 -8.13 -31.18
C GLY A 210 -21.96 -7.86 -29.98
N THR A 211 -23.10 -8.55 -29.95
CA THR A 211 -24.30 -8.30 -29.13
C THR A 211 -24.18 -8.77 -27.67
N TRP A 212 -24.50 -7.90 -26.72
CA TRP A 212 -24.98 -8.19 -25.35
C TRP A 212 -26.16 -7.21 -25.07
N PRO A 213 -27.25 -7.56 -24.34
CA PRO A 213 -28.50 -6.78 -24.33
C PRO A 213 -28.36 -5.48 -23.54
N PRO A 214 -29.24 -4.49 -23.77
CA PRO A 214 -29.05 -3.14 -23.24
C PRO A 214 -29.41 -3.07 -21.76
N ALA A 215 -28.44 -2.72 -20.92
CA ALA A 215 -28.71 -2.08 -19.65
C ALA A 215 -28.88 -0.58 -19.91
N THR A 216 -30.09 -0.07 -19.68
CA THR A 216 -30.43 1.35 -19.73
C THR A 216 -29.65 2.12 -18.66
N ALA A 217 -28.74 3.00 -19.09
CA ALA A 217 -28.25 4.09 -18.25
C ALA A 217 -28.01 5.32 -19.13
N SER A 218 -28.84 6.33 -18.90
CA SER A 218 -28.85 7.63 -19.56
C SER A 218 -27.54 8.38 -19.36
N ALA A 219 -27.00 8.91 -20.46
CA ALA A 219 -25.88 9.83 -20.46
C ALA A 219 -26.33 11.22 -19.99
N THR A 220 -25.64 11.77 -18.99
CA THR A 220 -25.63 13.21 -18.70
C THR A 220 -24.21 13.71 -18.87
N GLY A 221 -24.05 14.69 -19.75
CA GLY A 221 -22.78 15.17 -20.28
C GLY A 221 -21.86 15.82 -19.25
N CYS A 222 -20.57 15.77 -19.56
CA CYS A 222 -19.52 16.52 -18.88
C CYS A 222 -19.02 17.60 -19.84
N SER A 223 -19.31 18.86 -19.50
CA SER A 223 -18.78 20.07 -20.13
C SER A 223 -17.34 20.29 -19.66
N TYR A 224 -16.44 20.56 -20.60
CA TYR A 224 -15.05 20.97 -20.34
C TYR A 224 -14.94 22.49 -20.25
N TRP A 225 -14.08 22.97 -19.35
CA TRP A 225 -13.27 24.17 -19.57
C TRP A 225 -11.97 23.75 -20.26
#